data_AF-A0A3B5MSW0-F1
#
_entry.id   AF-A0A3B5MSW0-F1
#
_cell.length_a   1.000
_cell.length_b   1.000
_cell.length_c   1.000
_cell.angle_alpha   90.00
_cell.angle_beta   90.00
_cell.angle_gamma   90.00
#
_symmetry.space_group_name_H-M   'P 1'
#
loop_
_entity.id
_entity.type
_entity.pdbx_description
1 polymer ?
#
loop_
_entity_poly.entity_id
_entity_poly.type
_entity_poly.pdbx_seq_one_letter_code
_entity_poly.pdbx_strand_id
1 'polypeptide(L)'
;MTDPERKPQSGPTVACEGSVAQLQCEVISVTSATYGRRDQKTCIAGRPANQITNVQCSRSSDSVGQRCNGKQLCNVEASNSMFGDPCVGTYKYLEVEYICYGEFRFVHKLKLVQLELAKSL
;
A
#
# COMPACT_ATOMS: atom_id res chain seq x y z
N MET A 1 -28.79 12.28 -5.71
CA MET A 1 -28.02 11.09 -6.13
C MET A 1 -26.61 11.21 -5.56
N THR A 2 -26.47 11.09 -4.24
CA THR A 2 -25.16 11.08 -3.55
C THR A 2 -25.33 10.12 -2.38
N ASP A 3 -24.64 8.99 -2.46
CA ASP A 3 -24.66 7.90 -1.48
C ASP A 3 -24.00 8.36 -0.16
N PRO A 4 -24.68 8.26 1.01
CA PRO A 4 -24.18 8.80 2.28
C PRO A 4 -23.11 7.96 3.00
N GLU A 5 -22.60 6.85 2.44
CA GLU A 5 -21.67 5.94 3.15
C GLU A 5 -20.32 5.73 2.44
N ARG A 6 -19.63 6.82 2.05
CA ARG A 6 -18.21 6.69 1.65
C ARG A 6 -17.35 6.44 2.91
N LYS A 7 -17.25 5.17 3.31
CA LYS A 7 -16.31 4.64 4.32
C LYS A 7 -14.92 5.27 4.09
N PRO A 8 -14.13 5.61 5.13
CA PRO A 8 -12.72 5.97 4.92
C PRO A 8 -12.08 4.86 4.07
N GLN A 9 -11.57 5.19 2.89
CA GLN A 9 -10.97 4.22 1.95
C GLN A 9 -9.58 3.76 2.44
N SER A 10 -9.46 3.45 3.73
CA SER A 10 -8.26 2.92 4.35
C SER A 10 -8.44 1.42 4.54
N GLY A 11 -7.75 0.62 3.72
CA GLY A 11 -7.80 -0.83 3.82
C GLY A 11 -6.62 -1.48 3.09
N PRO A 12 -6.21 -2.69 3.52
CA PRO A 12 -5.13 -3.41 2.87
C PRO A 12 -5.53 -3.74 1.42
N THR A 13 -4.66 -3.40 0.48
CA THR A 13 -4.77 -3.79 -0.94
C THR A 13 -3.75 -4.87 -1.22
N VAL A 14 -4.20 -5.97 -1.82
CA VAL A 14 -3.36 -7.10 -2.19
C VAL A 14 -3.30 -7.23 -3.70
N ALA A 15 -2.10 -7.42 -4.25
CA ALA A 15 -1.88 -7.80 -5.64
C ALA A 15 -0.93 -8.99 -5.72
N CYS A 16 -1.35 -10.06 -6.40
CA CYS A 16 -0.49 -11.24 -6.60
C CYS A 16 0.70 -10.91 -7.50
N GLU A 17 1.78 -11.67 -7.39
CA GLU A 17 2.97 -11.52 -8.26
C GLU A 17 2.59 -11.52 -9.74
N GLY A 18 2.98 -10.47 -10.47
CA GLY A 18 2.62 -10.24 -11.88
C GLY A 18 1.35 -9.41 -12.10
N SER A 19 0.60 -9.06 -11.03
CA SER A 19 -0.56 -8.17 -11.09
C SER A 19 -0.23 -6.75 -10.62
N VAL A 20 -1.19 -5.83 -10.79
CA VAL A 20 -1.07 -4.43 -10.37
C VAL A 20 -1.96 -4.16 -9.16
N ALA A 21 -1.38 -3.59 -8.10
CA ALA A 21 -2.13 -2.96 -7.01
C ALA A 21 -2.52 -1.54 -7.43
N GLN A 22 -3.81 -1.22 -7.37
CA GLN A 22 -4.32 0.13 -7.60
C GLN A 22 -4.77 0.73 -6.27
N LEU A 23 -4.16 1.85 -5.90
CA LEU A 23 -4.53 2.65 -4.74
C LEU A 23 -5.29 3.88 -5.24
N GLN A 24 -6.43 4.18 -4.61
CA GLN A 24 -7.24 5.34 -4.98
C GLN A 24 -7.78 6.04 -3.74
N CYS A 25 -7.55 7.36 -3.64
CA CYS A 25 -7.96 8.26 -2.55
C CYS A 25 -8.10 9.71 -3.05
N GLU A 26 -8.52 10.62 -2.17
CA GLU A 26 -8.23 12.06 -2.33
C GLU A 26 -6.73 12.35 -2.14
N VAL A 27 -6.13 11.89 -1.04
CA VAL A 27 -4.68 11.90 -0.87
C VAL A 27 -4.21 10.60 -0.22
N ILE A 28 -3.39 9.82 -0.95
CA ILE A 28 -2.80 8.57 -0.46
C ILE A 28 -1.70 8.84 0.57
N SER A 29 -1.74 8.12 1.68
CA SER A 29 -0.65 7.99 2.64
C SER A 29 -0.43 6.52 2.97
N VAL A 30 0.60 5.92 2.36
CA VAL A 30 1.00 4.53 2.60
C VAL A 30 1.56 4.41 4.02
N THR A 31 1.05 3.44 4.79
CA THR A 31 1.50 3.14 6.16
C THR A 31 2.43 1.95 6.20
N SER A 32 2.20 0.96 5.33
CA SER A 32 3.10 -0.18 5.18
C SER A 32 2.96 -0.79 3.80
N ALA A 33 4.04 -1.40 3.30
CA ALA A 33 3.99 -2.27 2.15
C ALA A 33 4.95 -3.44 2.34
N THR A 34 4.48 -4.64 2.02
CA THR A 34 5.27 -5.87 2.09
C THR A 34 5.12 -6.67 0.81
N TYR A 35 6.24 -7.17 0.29
CA TYR A 35 6.25 -8.07 -0.86
C TYR A 35 6.81 -9.43 -0.44
N GLY A 36 6.06 -10.49 -0.73
CA GLY A 36 6.39 -11.86 -0.31
C GLY A 36 5.15 -12.72 -0.14
N ARG A 37 5.21 -13.68 0.77
CA ARG A 37 4.12 -14.54 1.23
C ARG A 37 4.17 -14.69 2.75
N ARG A 38 3.10 -14.27 3.42
CA ARG A 38 2.90 -14.36 4.88
C ARG A 38 1.84 -15.38 5.29
N ASP A 39 1.09 -15.92 4.33
CA ASP A 39 0.06 -16.92 4.57
C ASP A 39 -0.14 -17.89 3.37
N GLN A 40 -0.80 -19.02 3.62
CA GLN A 40 -1.04 -20.08 2.64
C GLN A 40 -2.39 -19.96 1.91
N LYS A 41 -3.10 -18.82 2.02
CA LYS A 41 -4.45 -18.63 1.47
C LYS A 41 -4.52 -17.53 0.42
N THR A 42 -3.68 -16.51 0.56
CA THR A 42 -3.60 -15.38 -0.36
C THR A 42 -2.93 -15.79 -1.67
N CYS A 43 -3.54 -15.42 -2.80
CA CYS A 43 -2.99 -15.66 -4.13
C CYS A 43 -2.66 -17.13 -4.44
N ILE A 44 -3.54 -18.07 -4.07
CA ILE A 44 -3.31 -19.52 -4.21
C ILE A 44 -3.93 -20.16 -5.46
N ALA A 45 -4.84 -19.47 -6.15
CA ALA A 45 -5.60 -20.04 -7.25
C ALA A 45 -4.66 -20.57 -8.34
N GLY A 46 -4.77 -21.87 -8.65
CA GLY A 46 -3.95 -22.54 -9.65
C GLY A 46 -2.46 -22.70 -9.31
N ARG A 47 -2.05 -22.47 -8.06
CA ARG A 47 -0.63 -22.56 -7.66
C ARG A 47 -0.28 -23.92 -7.07
N PRO A 48 0.88 -24.50 -7.41
CA PRO A 48 1.34 -25.74 -6.82
C PRO A 48 1.75 -25.52 -5.35
N ALA A 49 1.66 -26.58 -4.54
CA ALA A 49 1.88 -26.51 -3.09
C ALA A 49 3.26 -25.93 -2.72
N ASN A 50 4.31 -26.28 -3.46
CA ASN A 50 5.67 -25.78 -3.20
C ASN A 50 5.83 -24.27 -3.39
N GLN A 51 4.92 -23.61 -4.13
CA GLN A 51 4.94 -22.14 -4.30
C GLN A 51 4.19 -21.39 -3.19
N ILE A 52 3.39 -22.08 -2.36
CA ILE A 52 2.49 -21.44 -1.38
C ILE A 52 2.75 -21.81 0.08
N THR A 53 3.67 -22.75 0.35
CA THR A 53 3.95 -23.23 1.72
C THR A 53 4.92 -22.33 2.50
N ASN A 54 5.83 -21.62 1.82
CA ASN A 54 6.79 -20.74 2.48
C ASN A 54 6.14 -19.41 2.91
N VAL A 55 5.65 -19.36 4.14
CA VAL A 55 4.98 -18.19 4.73
C VAL A 55 5.91 -17.28 5.55
N GLN A 56 7.19 -17.64 5.67
CA GLN A 56 8.20 -16.82 6.33
C GLN A 56 9.00 -15.98 5.32
N CYS A 57 8.43 -15.79 4.12
CA CYS A 57 9.03 -14.99 3.09
C CYS A 57 8.34 -13.64 3.01
N SER A 58 8.91 -12.58 3.56
CA SER A 58 8.43 -11.24 3.20
C SER A 58 9.52 -10.22 3.43
N ARG A 59 9.44 -9.12 2.67
CA ARG A 59 10.29 -7.94 2.85
C ARG A 59 9.41 -6.70 2.81
N SER A 60 9.60 -5.82 3.80
CA SER A 60 9.00 -4.49 3.78
C SER A 60 9.65 -3.60 2.72
N SER A 61 8.89 -2.68 2.14
CA SER A 61 9.41 -1.75 1.14
C SER A 61 8.78 -0.37 1.30
N ASP A 62 9.64 0.66 1.32
CA ASP A 62 9.19 2.06 1.30
C ASP A 62 8.87 2.55 -0.12
N SER A 63 9.21 1.77 -1.15
CA SER A 63 9.10 2.17 -2.55
C SER A 63 7.67 2.47 -2.97
N VAL A 64 6.68 1.82 -2.35
CA VAL A 64 5.25 2.11 -2.58
C VAL A 64 4.91 3.51 -2.08
N GLY A 65 5.32 3.85 -0.85
CA GLY A 65 5.12 5.18 -0.28
C GLY A 65 5.82 6.27 -1.09
N GLN A 66 7.07 6.04 -1.50
CA GLN A 66 7.83 6.96 -2.36
C GLN A 66 7.13 7.27 -3.69
N ARG A 67 6.37 6.30 -4.24
CA ARG A 67 5.68 6.44 -5.54
C ARG A 67 4.26 6.99 -5.42
N CYS A 68 3.56 6.66 -4.33
CA CYS A 68 2.11 6.87 -4.21
C CYS A 68 1.71 8.00 -3.26
N ASN A 69 2.54 8.35 -2.27
CA ASN A 69 2.16 9.36 -1.29
C ASN A 69 1.86 10.70 -1.97
N GLY A 70 0.77 11.35 -1.54
CA GLY A 70 0.33 12.64 -2.10
C GLY A 70 -0.51 12.53 -3.38
N LYS A 71 -0.66 11.34 -3.96
CA LYS A 71 -1.44 11.14 -5.19
C LYS A 71 -2.89 10.75 -4.88
N GLN A 72 -3.77 10.98 -5.85
CA GLN A 72 -5.15 10.48 -5.84
C GLN A 72 -5.26 9.04 -6.38
N LEU A 73 -4.42 8.69 -7.35
CA LEU A 73 -4.38 7.38 -7.98
C LEU A 73 -2.93 6.93 -8.11
N CYS A 74 -2.64 5.68 -7.75
CA CYS A 74 -1.32 5.09 -7.90
C CYS A 74 -1.43 3.61 -8.30
N ASN A 75 -0.75 3.23 -9.37
CA ASN A 75 -0.63 1.84 -9.80
C ASN A 75 0.77 1.33 -9.46
N VAL A 76 0.85 0.17 -8.82
CA VAL A 76 2.12 -0.46 -8.43
C VAL A 76 2.11 -1.91 -8.88
N GLU A 77 3.08 -2.28 -9.71
CA GLU A 77 3.27 -3.65 -10.16
C GLU A 77 3.88 -4.50 -9.04
N ALA A 78 3.26 -5.64 -8.73
CA ALA A 78 3.75 -6.60 -7.76
C ALA A 78 4.79 -7.53 -8.40
N SER A 79 6.03 -7.05 -8.54
CA SER A 79 7.07 -7.79 -9.27
C SER A 79 8.47 -7.71 -8.63
N ASN A 80 9.30 -8.71 -8.97
CA ASN A 80 10.69 -8.79 -8.53
C ASN A 80 11.53 -7.60 -9.02
N SER A 81 11.19 -6.99 -10.15
CA SER A 81 11.89 -5.79 -10.65
C SER A 81 11.63 -4.56 -9.77
N MET A 82 10.47 -4.51 -9.12
CA MET A 82 10.07 -3.42 -8.23
C MET A 82 10.59 -3.60 -6.80
N PHE A 83 10.62 -4.84 -6.30
CA PHE A 83 10.86 -5.14 -4.88
C PHE A 83 12.05 -6.07 -4.58
N GLY A 84 12.70 -6.60 -5.62
CA GLY A 84 13.63 -7.73 -5.50
C GLY A 84 12.90 -9.06 -5.26
N ASP A 85 13.68 -10.16 -5.21
CA ASP A 85 13.14 -11.49 -4.91
C ASP A 85 13.57 -11.97 -3.51
N PRO A 86 12.68 -11.88 -2.50
CA PRO A 86 13.00 -12.31 -1.14
C PRO A 86 13.04 -13.84 -0.97
N CYS A 87 12.48 -14.63 -1.91
CA CYS A 87 12.40 -16.08 -1.80
C CYS A 87 12.11 -16.75 -3.15
N VAL A 88 13.18 -17.08 -3.89
CA VAL A 88 13.09 -17.76 -5.18
C VAL A 88 12.26 -19.05 -5.06
N GLY A 89 11.34 -19.25 -6.01
CA GLY A 89 10.47 -20.42 -6.07
C GLY A 89 9.18 -20.32 -5.23
N THR A 90 9.00 -19.26 -4.46
CA THR A 90 7.73 -18.95 -3.78
C THR A 90 6.92 -17.94 -4.59
N TYR A 91 5.63 -18.18 -4.78
CA TYR A 91 4.75 -17.23 -5.45
C TYR A 91 4.33 -16.15 -4.47
N LYS A 92 4.66 -14.89 -4.76
CA LYS A 92 4.52 -13.77 -3.84
C LYS A 92 3.24 -12.97 -4.10
N TYR A 93 2.99 -12.01 -3.22
CA TYR A 93 2.00 -10.96 -3.37
C TYR A 93 2.52 -9.69 -2.69
N LEU A 94 2.12 -8.55 -3.23
CA LEU A 94 2.26 -7.26 -2.62
C LEU A 94 1.03 -7.03 -1.73
N GLU A 95 1.26 -6.66 -0.48
CA GLU A 95 0.25 -6.20 0.45
C GLU A 95 0.59 -4.77 0.86
N VAL A 96 -0.35 -3.84 0.66
CA VAL A 96 -0.18 -2.41 0.93
C VAL A 96 -1.26 -1.95 1.87
N GLU A 97 -0.87 -1.38 3.01
CA GLU A 97 -1.75 -0.64 3.89
C GLU A 97 -1.58 0.86 3.62
N TYR A 98 -2.70 1.57 3.48
CA TYR A 98 -2.69 3.01 3.27
C TYR A 98 -3.93 3.65 3.89
N ILE A 99 -3.79 4.94 4.17
CA ILE A 99 -4.84 5.81 4.68
C ILE A 99 -5.14 6.85 3.60
N CYS A 100 -6.42 7.14 3.39
CA CYS A 100 -6.83 8.30 2.61
C CYS A 100 -6.98 9.50 3.53
N TYR A 101 -6.26 10.58 3.22
CA TYR A 101 -6.57 11.89 3.76
C TYR A 101 -7.52 12.62 2.82
N GLY A 102 -8.56 13.23 3.40
CA GLY A 102 -9.34 14.24 2.69
C GLY A 102 -8.65 15.60 2.73
N GLU A 103 -9.02 16.48 1.80
CA GLU A 103 -8.53 17.86 1.66
C GLU A 103 -8.42 18.63 3.00
N PHE A 104 -9.34 18.36 3.93
CA PHE A 104 -9.40 19.01 5.24
C PHE A 104 -8.17 18.80 6.14
N ARG A 105 -7.41 17.69 5.98
CA ARG A 105 -6.20 17.46 6.80
C ARG A 105 -5.00 18.28 6.36
N PHE A 106 -4.88 18.62 5.08
CA PHE A 106 -3.78 19.48 4.60
C PHE A 106 -3.95 20.91 5.09
N VAL A 107 -5.17 21.45 5.03
CA VAL A 107 -5.47 22.79 5.57
C VAL A 107 -5.17 22.85 7.06
N HIS A 108 -5.58 21.84 7.84
CA HIS A 108 -5.29 21.80 9.28
C HIS A 108 -3.79 21.64 9.59
N LYS A 109 -3.04 20.82 8.82
CA LYS A 109 -1.59 20.64 9.02
C LYS A 109 -0.82 21.90 8.63
N LEU A 110 -1.16 22.57 7.53
CA LEU A 110 -0.58 23.88 7.17
C LEU A 110 -0.89 24.93 8.25
N LYS A 111 -2.12 24.96 8.77
CA LYS A 111 -2.51 25.90 9.81
C LYS A 111 -1.77 25.64 11.13
N LEU A 112 -1.53 24.37 11.49
CA LEU A 112 -0.68 23.97 12.63
C LEU A 112 0.78 24.39 12.43
N VAL A 113 1.37 24.13 11.26
CA VAL A 113 2.75 24.54 10.94
C VAL A 113 2.90 26.06 10.98
N GLN A 114 1.94 26.82 10.45
CA GLN A 114 1.92 28.28 10.58
C GLN A 114 1.80 28.73 12.03
N LEU A 115 1.01 28.04 12.85
CA LEU A 115 0.86 28.35 14.28
C LEU A 115 2.16 28.07 15.07
N GLU A 116 2.90 27.02 14.72
CA GLU A 116 4.21 26.71 15.32
C GLU A 116 5.28 27.74 14.94
N LEU A 117 5.29 28.18 13.68
CA LEU A 117 6.15 29.28 13.21
C LEU A 117 5.81 30.60 13.92
N ALA A 118 4.52 30.90 14.11
CA ALA A 118 4.07 32.13 14.79
C ALA A 118 4.36 32.15 16.30
N LYS A 119 4.58 30.98 16.94
CA LYS A 119 5.03 30.89 18.34
C LYS A 119 6.55 31.04 18.51
N SER A 120 7.27 31.01 17.39
CA SER A 120 8.74 31.12 17.35
C SER A 120 9.19 32.54 16.97
N LEU A 121 8.26 33.50 16.92
CA LEU A 121 8.44 34.93 16.66
C LEU A 121 7.99 35.74 17.87
#